data_AF-A0A821JM70-F1
#
_entry.id   AF-A0A821JM70-F1
#
_cell.length_a   1.000
_cell.length_b   1.000
_cell.length_c   1.000
_cell.angle_alpha   90.00
_cell.angle_beta   90.00
_cell.angle_gamma   90.00
#
_symmetry.space_group_name_H-M   'P 1'
#
loop_
_entity.id
_entity.type
_entity.pdbx_description
1 polymer ?
#
loop_
_entity_poly.entity_id
_entity_poly.type
_entity_poly.pdbx_seq_one_letter_code
_entity_poly.pdbx_strand_id
1 'polypeptide(L)'
;MSSLFEILGNQITNQYCEYFGKKYAINTNWTSPFPDCLDCLCADYGLECCGFGTQAGPNIPPAGCELVLGICEVRFALVSSKKYI
;
A
#
# COMPACT_ATOMS: atom_id res chain seq x y z
N MET A 1 -47.01 5.53 31.28
CA MET A 1 -46.49 6.29 30.12
C MET A 1 -44.98 6.36 30.26
N SER A 2 -44.27 5.37 29.72
CA SER A 2 -42.81 5.28 29.79
C SER A 2 -42.22 6.07 28.63
N SER A 3 -41.49 7.14 28.94
CA SER A 3 -40.90 8.07 27.98
C SER A 3 -39.50 7.60 27.58
N LEU A 4 -39.38 7.12 26.33
CA LEU A 4 -38.22 7.21 25.41
C LEU A 4 -36.89 7.73 25.99
N PHE A 5 -36.26 6.96 26.88
CA PHE A 5 -34.90 7.24 27.39
C PHE A 5 -33.99 6.01 27.19
N GLU A 6 -34.06 5.37 26.02
CA GLU A 6 -33.38 4.09 25.75
C GLU A 6 -32.55 4.03 24.44
N ILE A 7 -32.09 5.15 23.87
CA ILE A 7 -31.13 5.07 22.75
C ILE A 7 -30.00 6.11 22.88
N LEU A 8 -29.47 6.29 24.08
CA LEU A 8 -28.15 6.88 24.27
C LEU A 8 -27.19 5.76 24.65
N GLY A 9 -26.15 5.55 23.84
CA GLY A 9 -24.94 4.92 24.34
C GLY A 9 -24.38 3.71 23.58
N ASN A 10 -24.61 3.57 22.29
CA ASN A 10 -23.74 2.68 21.51
C ASN A 10 -23.43 3.23 20.11
N GLN A 11 -22.70 4.35 20.06
CA GLN A 11 -21.92 4.63 18.86
C GLN A 11 -20.79 3.62 18.82
N ILE A 12 -20.98 2.55 18.05
CA ILE A 12 -19.89 1.68 17.64
C ILE A 12 -18.98 2.53 16.72
N THR A 13 -17.98 3.21 17.27
CA THR A 13 -16.94 3.91 16.51
C THR A 13 -15.89 2.93 16.00
N ASN A 14 -16.31 1.81 15.42
CA ASN A 14 -15.39 0.91 14.72
C ASN A 14 -15.18 1.44 13.30
N GLN A 15 -14.48 2.57 13.19
CA GLN A 15 -13.97 3.01 11.90
C GLN A 15 -12.78 2.10 11.55
N TYR A 16 -12.75 1.57 10.34
CA TYR A 16 -11.68 0.72 9.80
C TYR A 16 -11.60 0.95 8.29
N CYS A 17 -10.44 0.67 7.72
CA CYS A 17 -10.28 0.57 6.27
C CYS A 17 -10.43 -0.88 5.86
N GLU A 18 -11.14 -1.12 4.76
CA GLU A 18 -11.21 -2.43 4.13
C GLU A 18 -10.30 -2.46 2.90
N TYR A 19 -9.37 -3.40 2.88
CA TYR A 19 -8.41 -3.59 1.79
C TYR A 19 -8.29 -5.08 1.47
N PHE A 20 -8.65 -5.48 0.24
CA PHE A 20 -8.76 -6.88 -0.18
C PHE A 20 -9.53 -7.78 0.82
N GLY A 21 -10.64 -7.28 1.36
CA GLY A 21 -11.49 -8.01 2.32
C GLY A 21 -10.89 -8.14 3.73
N LYS A 22 -9.71 -7.57 3.99
CA LYS A 22 -9.14 -7.44 5.34
C LYS A 22 -9.48 -6.08 5.93
N LYS A 23 -9.77 -6.06 7.23
CA LYS A 23 -10.06 -4.84 7.98
C LYS A 23 -8.81 -4.38 8.73
N TYR A 24 -8.48 -3.12 8.58
CA TYR A 24 -7.33 -2.47 9.22
C TYR A 24 -7.83 -1.38 10.15
N ALA A 25 -7.31 -1.36 11.38
CA ALA A 25 -7.65 -0.32 12.33
C ALA A 25 -7.11 1.04 11.87
N ILE A 26 -7.82 2.11 12.23
CA ILE A 26 -7.35 3.48 12.01
C ILE A 26 -5.97 3.67 12.66
N ASN A 27 -5.11 4.45 12.01
CA ASN A 27 -3.70 4.70 12.31
C ASN A 27 -2.78 3.47 12.16
N THR A 28 -3.22 2.43 11.46
CA THR A 28 -2.36 1.28 11.12
C THR A 28 -1.67 1.52 9.78
N ASN A 29 -0.35 1.32 9.73
CA ASN A 29 0.40 1.22 8.49
C ASN A 29 0.75 -0.25 8.18
N TRP A 30 0.84 -0.59 6.91
CA TRP A 30 1.30 -1.90 6.47
C TRP A 30 1.85 -1.85 5.04
N THR A 31 2.79 -2.74 4.76
CA THR A 31 3.12 -3.10 3.38
C THR A 31 2.11 -4.14 2.90
N SER A 32 1.52 -3.89 1.73
CA SER A 32 0.58 -4.81 1.11
C SER A 32 1.23 -6.19 0.90
N PRO A 33 0.57 -7.29 1.29
CA PRO A 33 1.09 -8.63 1.07
C PRO A 33 0.91 -9.10 -0.39
N PHE A 34 0.26 -8.30 -1.23
CA PHE A 34 0.02 -8.59 -2.63
C PHE A 34 1.17 -8.06 -3.49
N PRO A 35 1.34 -8.57 -4.73
CA PRO A 35 2.35 -8.06 -5.67
C PRO A 35 1.93 -6.72 -6.30
N ASP A 36 1.24 -5.86 -5.54
CA ASP A 36 0.81 -4.51 -5.91
C ASP A 36 1.79 -3.44 -5.43
N CYS A 37 2.80 -3.80 -4.64
CA CYS A 37 3.91 -2.94 -4.22
C CYS A 37 3.44 -1.61 -3.62
N LEU A 38 2.44 -1.70 -2.74
CA LEU A 38 1.89 -0.56 -2.02
C LEU A 38 2.25 -0.62 -0.54
N ASP A 39 2.65 0.52 0.00
CA ASP A 39 2.65 0.80 1.44
C ASP A 39 1.43 1.64 1.76
N CYS A 40 0.60 1.16 2.67
CA CYS A 40 -0.70 1.74 2.98
C CYS A 40 -0.78 2.21 4.43
N LEU A 41 -1.59 3.25 4.64
CA LEU A 41 -2.02 3.81 5.90
C LEU A 41 -3.54 3.84 5.92
N CYS A 42 -4.13 3.23 6.94
CA CYS A 42 -5.54 3.46 7.25
C CYS A 42 -5.64 4.70 8.14
N ALA A 43 -5.90 5.87 7.56
CA ALA A 43 -6.09 7.10 8.30
C ALA A 43 -7.55 7.29 8.74
N ASP A 44 -7.80 8.30 9.57
CA ASP A 44 -9.13 8.71 10.00
C ASP A 44 -10.02 9.21 8.85
N TYR A 45 -9.41 9.77 7.80
CA TYR A 45 -10.10 10.21 6.59
C TYR A 45 -10.24 9.11 5.51
N GLY A 46 -9.63 7.93 5.69
CA GLY A 46 -9.72 6.82 4.74
C GLY A 46 -8.40 6.11 4.49
N LEU A 47 -8.35 5.34 3.40
CA LEU A 47 -7.18 4.57 2.99
C LEU A 47 -6.26 5.41 2.10
N GLU A 48 -5.03 5.62 2.55
CA GLU A 48 -3.95 6.19 1.74
C GLU A 48 -2.95 5.08 1.40
N CYS A 49 -2.51 4.97 0.15
CA CYS A 49 -1.48 4.04 -0.26
C CYS A 49 -0.46 4.73 -1.18
N CYS A 50 0.82 4.49 -0.92
CA CYS A 50 1.94 4.93 -1.76
C CYS A 50 2.57 3.72 -2.45
N GLY A 51 2.82 3.84 -3.76
CA GLY A 51 3.56 2.82 -4.49
C GLY A 51 5.06 2.88 -4.20
N PHE A 52 5.68 1.71 -4.14
CA PHE A 52 7.14 1.57 -4.05
C PHE A 52 7.66 0.63 -5.15
N GLY A 53 8.98 0.61 -5.34
CA GLY A 53 9.63 -0.21 -6.36
C GLY A 53 9.06 0.04 -7.76
N THR A 54 8.41 -0.98 -8.32
CA THR A 54 7.81 -0.92 -9.67
C THR A 54 6.58 -0.01 -9.74
N GLN A 55 5.95 0.31 -8.60
CA GLN A 55 4.82 1.23 -8.50
C GLN A 55 5.20 2.62 -7.97
N ALA A 56 6.49 2.88 -7.71
CA ALA A 56 6.97 4.19 -7.25
C ALA A 56 6.86 5.31 -8.32
N GLY A 57 6.54 4.96 -9.56
CA GLY A 57 6.49 5.86 -10.71
C GLY A 57 7.52 5.51 -11.79
N PRO A 58 7.82 6.44 -12.72
CA PRO A 58 8.77 6.20 -13.80
C PRO A 58 10.19 5.92 -13.29
N ASN A 59 10.74 4.77 -13.67
CA ASN A 59 12.12 4.39 -13.36
C ASN A 59 12.99 4.53 -14.62
N ILE A 60 13.80 5.60 -14.67
CA ILE A 60 14.66 5.87 -15.82
C ILE A 60 16.09 5.41 -15.49
N PRO A 61 16.61 4.37 -16.16
CA PRO A 61 17.98 3.93 -15.94
C PRO A 61 18.98 4.98 -16.46
N PRO A 62 20.10 5.21 -15.76
CA PRO A 62 21.22 5.98 -16.29
C PRO A 62 21.78 5.37 -17.58
N ALA A 63 22.47 6.17 -18.39
CA ALA A 63 23.12 5.68 -19.61
C ALA A 63 24.12 4.55 -19.31
N GLY A 64 24.06 3.47 -20.10
CA GLY A 64 24.90 2.27 -19.90
C GLY A 64 24.33 1.27 -18.89
N CYS A 65 23.21 1.60 -18.24
CA CYS A 65 22.45 0.69 -17.40
C CYS A 65 21.14 0.28 -18.06
N GLU A 66 20.62 -0.87 -17.67
CA GLU A 66 19.27 -1.31 -17.98
C GLU A 66 18.46 -1.54 -16.71
N LEU A 67 17.15 -1.42 -16.87
CA LEU A 67 16.18 -1.67 -15.81
C LEU A 67 15.93 -3.17 -15.68
N VAL A 68 16.16 -3.74 -14.49
CA VAL A 68 15.80 -5.10 -14.12
C VAL A 68 14.67 -5.03 -13.11
N LEU A 69 13.50 -5.52 -13.51
CA LEU A 69 12.28 -5.49 -12.69
C LEU A 69 12.16 -6.79 -11.89
N GLY A 70 12.18 -6.67 -10.56
CA GLY A 70 11.60 -7.66 -9.66
C GLY A 70 10.12 -7.38 -9.42
N ILE A 71 9.47 -8.17 -8.57
CA ILE A 71 8.04 -7.98 -8.26
C ILE A 71 7.80 -6.58 -7.68
N CYS A 72 8.47 -6.25 -6.57
CA CYS A 72 8.44 -4.91 -5.95
C CYS A 72 9.82 -4.30 -5.78
N GLU A 73 10.77 -4.71 -6.63
CA GLU A 73 12.14 -4.22 -6.62
C GLU A 73 12.51 -3.68 -8.00
N VAL A 74 13.29 -2.60 -7.99
CA VAL A 74 13.89 -2.03 -9.18
C VAL A 74 15.40 -2.08 -9.00
N ARG A 75 16.09 -2.68 -9.98
CA ARG A 75 17.54 -2.75 -10.00
C ARG A 75 18.06 -2.23 -11.33
N PHE A 76 19.24 -1.61 -11.31
CA PHE A 76 19.95 -1.21 -12.51
C PHE A 76 21.16 -2.12 -12.71
N ALA A 77 21.25 -2.74 -13.89
CA ALA A 77 22.37 -3.59 -14.26
C ALA A 77 23.18 -2.93 -15.38
N LEU A 78 24.51 -3.08 -15.36
CA LEU A 78 25.35 -2.62 -16.45
C LEU A 78 25.06 -3.45 -17.71
N VAL A 79 24.76 -2.80 -18.83
CA VAL A 79 24.51 -3.49 -20.10
C VAL A 79 25.74 -4.29 -20.55
N SER A 80 26.95 -3.80 -20.24
CA SER A 80 28.21 -4.49 -20.54
C SER A 80 28.45 -5.78 -19.74
N SER A 81 27.71 -5.99 -18.65
CA SER A 81 27.81 -7.20 -17.81
C SER A 81 26.97 -8.38 -18.32
N LYS A 82 26.10 -8.14 -19.31
CA LYS A 82 25.42 -9.21 -20.05
C LYS A 82 26.44 -9.91 -20.94
N LYS A 83 27.17 -10.88 -20.37
CA LYS A 83 27.73 -11.96 -21.17
C LYS A 83 26.56 -12.62 -21.89
N TYR A 84 26.52 -12.48 -23.21
CA TYR A 84 25.63 -13.23 -24.09
C TYR A 84 25.64 -14.70 -23.66
N ILE A 85 24.52 -15.16 -23.10
CA ILE A 85 24.22 -16.58 -22.92
C ILE A 85 23.56 -17.05 -24.22
#